data_AF-A0A7Y0N371-F1
#
_entry.id   AF-A0A7Y0N371-F1
#
_cell.length_a   1.000
_cell.length_b   1.000
_cell.length_c   1.000
_cell.angle_alpha   90.00
_cell.angle_beta   90.00
_cell.angle_gamma   90.00
#
_symmetry.space_group_name_H-M   'P 1'
#
loop_
_entity.id
_entity.type
_entity.pdbx_description
1 polymer ?
#
loop_
_entity_poly.entity_id
_entity_poly.type
_entity_poly.pdbx_seq_one_letter_code
_entity_poly.pdbx_strand_id
1 'polypeptide(L)'
;MRERVLFFDLLRCVAAVAVIAIHVLAPYRNELGVIPMDQWLTAVGVNSVTRWAVPVFILITGALMLSDTRPFDGKYYVKRRLGKVLVPFLIWSTFYAYLSGWTAQGFDFETVKEVLSNSPFHATYYHLGFFYYFIPLYFVIPLFQWMARNVDDNVLYTYLAFWMFTSTLFLF
;
A
#
# COMPACT_ATOMS: atom_id res chain seq x y z
N MET A 1 -19.89 11.41 -16.15
CA MET A 1 -18.82 10.40 -16.00
C MET A 1 -17.53 11.18 -15.85
N ARG A 2 -16.70 10.89 -14.82
CA ARG A 2 -15.40 11.56 -14.69
C ARG A 2 -14.54 11.09 -15.86
N GLU A 3 -14.01 12.01 -16.67
CA GLU A 3 -13.11 11.65 -17.75
C GLU A 3 -11.95 10.84 -17.20
N ARG A 4 -11.62 9.75 -17.90
CA ARG A 4 -10.45 8.96 -17.58
C ARG A 4 -9.22 9.80 -17.88
N VAL A 5 -8.51 10.20 -16.84
CA VAL A 5 -7.22 10.85 -16.98
C VAL A 5 -6.19 9.77 -17.32
N LEU A 6 -5.85 9.66 -18.61
CA LEU A 6 -4.94 8.63 -19.14
C LEU A 6 -3.63 8.55 -18.36
N PHE A 7 -3.11 9.70 -17.91
CA PHE A 7 -1.89 9.77 -17.11
C PHE A 7 -1.95 8.91 -15.84
N PHE A 8 -3.06 8.92 -15.10
CA PHE A 8 -3.18 8.09 -13.89
C PHE A 8 -3.24 6.60 -14.23
N ASP A 9 -3.84 6.24 -15.36
CA ASP A 9 -3.93 4.84 -15.79
C ASP A 9 -2.53 4.33 -16.20
N LEU A 10 -1.79 5.09 -17.00
CA LEU A 10 -0.41 4.78 -17.37
C LEU A 10 0.51 4.70 -16.14
N LEU A 11 0.41 5.67 -15.22
CA LEU A 11 1.23 5.69 -14.02
C LEU A 11 0.99 4.46 -13.14
N ARG A 12 -0.26 3.99 -13.03
CA ARG A 12 -0.56 2.72 -12.33
C ARG A 12 0.07 1.51 -13.02
N CYS A 13 0.04 1.47 -14.36
CA CYS A 13 0.67 0.37 -15.10
C CYS A 13 2.18 0.33 -14.86
N VAL A 14 2.87 1.48 -14.97
CA VAL A 14 4.31 1.56 -14.72
C VAL A 14 4.63 1.22 -13.26
N ALA A 15 3.87 1.75 -12.31
CA ALA A 15 4.03 1.41 -10.89
C ALA A 15 3.80 -0.08 -10.62
N ALA A 16 2.84 -0.73 -11.27
CA ALA A 16 2.61 -2.16 -11.12
C ALA A 16 3.81 -3.00 -11.59
N VAL A 17 4.42 -2.65 -12.73
CA VAL A 17 5.65 -3.30 -13.22
C VAL A 17 6.81 -3.10 -12.23
N ALA A 18 6.97 -1.89 -11.71
CA ALA A 18 7.98 -1.61 -10.70
C ALA A 18 7.75 -2.39 -9.39
N VAL A 19 6.50 -2.58 -8.94
CA VAL A 19 6.18 -3.44 -7.78
C VAL A 19 6.58 -4.90 -8.02
N ILE A 20 6.39 -5.42 -9.24
CA ILE A 20 6.86 -6.76 -9.61
C ILE A 20 8.39 -6.83 -9.48
N ALA A 21 9.11 -5.84 -10.01
CA ALA A 21 10.57 -5.77 -9.88
C ALA A 21 11.01 -5.72 -8.40
N ILE A 22 10.33 -4.94 -7.55
CA ILE A 22 10.60 -4.93 -6.11
C ILE A 22 10.49 -6.34 -5.52
N HIS A 23 9.39 -7.05 -5.78
CA HIS A 23 9.15 -8.36 -5.16
C HIS A 23 10.08 -9.45 -5.68
N VAL A 24 10.37 -9.46 -6.99
CA VAL A 24 11.29 -10.44 -7.59
C VAL A 24 12.71 -10.25 -7.09
N LEU A 25 13.14 -8.99 -6.90
CA LEU A 25 14.50 -8.66 -6.45
C LEU A 25 14.64 -8.64 -4.92
N ALA A 26 13.53 -8.61 -4.17
CA ALA A 26 13.53 -8.50 -2.72
C ALA A 26 14.33 -9.60 -1.99
N PRO A 27 14.35 -10.88 -2.42
CA PRO A 27 15.13 -11.94 -1.76
C PRO A 27 16.65 -11.70 -1.81
N TYR A 28 17.15 -11.14 -2.91
CA TYR A 28 18.59 -10.95 -3.16
C TYR A 28 19.27 -10.03 -2.14
N ARG A 29 18.51 -9.23 -1.38
CA ARG A 29 19.06 -8.41 -0.30
C ARG A 29 19.80 -9.24 0.75
N ASN A 30 19.39 -10.49 0.96
CA ASN A 30 19.96 -11.40 1.95
C ASN A 30 21.19 -12.15 1.43
N GLU A 31 21.54 -11.99 0.14
CA GLU A 31 22.60 -12.76 -0.53
C GLU A 31 23.95 -12.02 -0.56
N LEU A 32 24.14 -11.01 0.31
CA LEU A 32 25.39 -10.26 0.38
C LEU A 32 26.54 -11.17 0.80
N GLY A 33 27.55 -11.29 -0.06
CA GLY A 33 28.70 -12.19 0.17
C GLY A 33 28.43 -13.65 -0.20
N VAL A 34 27.22 -14.00 -0.66
CA VAL A 34 26.86 -15.33 -1.17
C VAL A 34 26.96 -15.36 -2.70
N ILE A 35 26.46 -14.31 -3.36
CA ILE A 35 26.53 -14.15 -4.82
C ILE A 35 27.59 -13.11 -5.22
N PRO A 36 28.02 -13.09 -6.50
CA PRO A 36 28.92 -12.05 -7.00
C PRO A 36 28.41 -10.63 -6.72
N MET A 37 29.33 -9.74 -6.32
CA MET A 37 29.02 -8.39 -5.86
C MET A 37 28.27 -7.55 -6.92
N ASP A 38 28.62 -7.70 -8.18
CA ASP A 38 27.98 -7.04 -9.32
C ASP A 38 26.51 -7.46 -9.48
N GLN A 39 26.20 -8.75 -9.28
CA GLN A 39 24.83 -9.26 -9.32
C GLN A 39 24.01 -8.75 -8.14
N TRP A 40 24.59 -8.78 -6.94
CA TRP A 40 23.93 -8.24 -5.74
C TRP A 40 23.66 -6.74 -5.86
N LEU A 41 24.66 -5.96 -6.30
CA LEU A 41 24.52 -4.52 -6.53
C LEU A 41 23.44 -4.21 -7.57
N THR A 42 23.38 -4.98 -8.65
CA THR A 42 22.34 -4.82 -9.67
C THR A 42 20.96 -5.10 -9.08
N ALA A 43 20.79 -6.22 -8.37
CA ALA A 43 19.51 -6.60 -7.79
C ALA A 43 19.03 -5.58 -6.75
N VAL A 44 19.88 -5.19 -5.80
CA VAL A 44 19.55 -4.23 -4.75
C VAL A 44 19.42 -2.81 -5.30
N GLY A 45 20.23 -2.43 -6.29
CA GLY A 45 20.16 -1.14 -6.96
C GLY A 45 18.83 -0.96 -7.70
N VAL A 46 18.46 -1.91 -8.55
CA VAL A 46 17.17 -1.90 -9.26
C VAL A 46 16.00 -1.98 -8.28
N ASN A 47 16.11 -2.83 -7.24
CA ASN A 47 15.10 -2.88 -6.18
C ASN A 47 14.90 -1.51 -5.51
N SER A 48 15.98 -0.79 -5.22
CA SER A 48 15.94 0.51 -4.55
C SER A 48 15.33 1.60 -5.43
N VAL A 49 15.74 1.67 -6.70
CA VAL A 49 15.25 2.66 -7.67
C VAL A 49 13.78 2.45 -8.00
N THR A 50 13.24 1.24 -7.85
CA THR A 50 11.81 0.95 -8.14
C THR A 50 10.86 1.22 -6.97
N ARG A 51 11.37 1.52 -5.76
CA ARG A 51 10.55 1.67 -4.53
C ARG A 51 9.54 2.82 -4.56
N TRP A 52 9.72 3.82 -5.43
CA TRP A 52 8.75 4.91 -5.62
C TRP A 52 7.37 4.41 -6.07
N ALA A 53 7.28 3.19 -6.62
CA ALA A 53 6.03 2.63 -7.11
C ALA A 53 4.95 2.49 -6.02
N VAL A 54 5.35 2.14 -4.80
CA VAL A 54 4.43 1.94 -3.67
C VAL A 54 3.74 3.24 -3.25
N PRO A 55 4.46 4.36 -2.95
CA PRO A 55 3.81 5.62 -2.60
C PRO A 55 3.00 6.22 -3.76
N VAL A 56 3.31 5.91 -5.02
CA VAL A 56 2.52 6.39 -6.16
C VAL A 56 1.07 5.91 -6.11
N PHE A 57 0.79 4.68 -5.68
CA PHE A 57 -0.61 4.23 -5.52
C PHE A 57 -1.38 5.03 -4.46
N ILE A 58 -0.68 5.43 -3.38
CA ILE A 58 -1.23 6.30 -2.34
C ILE A 58 -1.51 7.69 -2.91
N LEU A 59 -0.54 8.27 -3.63
CA LEU A 59 -0.65 9.60 -4.22
C LEU A 59 -1.77 9.68 -5.26
N ILE A 60 -1.91 8.69 -6.14
CA ILE A 60 -3.01 8.64 -7.12
C ILE A 60 -4.35 8.56 -6.40
N THR A 61 -4.45 7.76 -5.33
CA THR A 61 -5.66 7.65 -4.52
C THR A 61 -5.99 8.99 -3.86
N GLY A 62 -5.01 9.64 -3.22
CA GLY A 62 -5.16 10.97 -2.63
C GLY A 62 -5.62 11.99 -3.67
N ALA A 63 -4.91 12.10 -4.79
CA ALA A 63 -5.24 13.02 -5.88
C ALA A 63 -6.68 12.84 -6.36
N LEU A 64 -7.13 11.61 -6.61
CA LEU A 64 -8.50 11.35 -7.09
C LEU A 64 -9.58 11.55 -6.02
N MET A 65 -9.27 11.26 -4.77
CA MET A 65 -10.24 11.33 -3.69
C MET A 65 -10.40 12.77 -3.20
N LEU A 66 -9.31 13.49 -2.99
CA LEU A 66 -9.30 14.88 -2.51
C LEU A 66 -9.88 15.87 -3.53
N SER A 67 -9.68 15.62 -4.84
CA SER A 67 -10.24 16.44 -5.91
C SER A 67 -11.70 16.14 -6.27
N ASP A 68 -12.34 15.17 -5.62
CA ASP A 68 -13.78 14.99 -5.79
C ASP A 68 -14.51 16.17 -5.14
N THR A 69 -15.33 16.91 -5.89
CA THR A 69 -16.07 18.09 -5.41
C THR A 69 -17.47 17.77 -4.89
N ARG A 70 -17.96 16.54 -5.10
CA ARG A 70 -19.30 16.13 -4.67
C ARG A 70 -19.45 16.22 -3.14
N PRO A 71 -20.67 16.44 -2.62
CA PRO A 71 -20.94 16.33 -1.19
C PRO A 71 -20.49 14.96 -0.67
N PHE A 72 -19.94 14.93 0.55
CA PHE A 72 -19.50 13.68 1.14
C PHE A 72 -20.72 12.82 1.50
N ASP A 73 -20.77 11.61 0.94
CA ASP A 73 -21.73 10.58 1.30
C ASP A 73 -20.97 9.38 1.87
N GLY A 74 -21.08 9.18 3.18
CA GLY A 74 -20.39 8.12 3.91
C GLY A 74 -20.79 6.72 3.44
N LYS A 75 -22.08 6.50 3.11
CA LYS A 75 -22.56 5.19 2.63
C LYS A 75 -22.00 4.89 1.26
N TYR A 76 -22.02 5.86 0.36
CA TYR A 76 -21.38 5.75 -0.95
C TYR A 76 -19.87 5.52 -0.79
N TYR A 77 -19.21 6.27 0.08
CA TYR A 77 -17.78 6.18 0.33
C TYR A 77 -17.36 4.78 0.79
N VAL A 78 -18.00 4.26 1.84
CA VAL A 78 -17.70 2.92 2.36
C VAL A 78 -17.97 1.85 1.31
N LYS A 79 -19.12 1.90 0.64
CA LYS A 79 -19.51 0.84 -0.32
C LYS A 79 -18.68 0.86 -1.61
N ARG A 80 -18.40 2.04 -2.17
CA ARG A 80 -17.82 2.18 -3.52
C ARG A 80 -16.34 2.53 -3.54
N ARG A 81 -15.78 3.03 -2.44
CA ARG A 81 -14.36 3.41 -2.34
C ARG A 81 -13.61 2.44 -1.43
N LEU A 82 -13.94 2.42 -0.12
CA LEU A 82 -13.28 1.53 0.84
C LEU A 82 -13.55 0.05 0.52
N GLY A 83 -14.81 -0.31 0.21
CA GLY A 83 -15.20 -1.68 -0.10
C GLY A 83 -14.47 -2.29 -1.29
N LYS A 84 -14.04 -1.48 -2.28
CA LYS A 84 -13.25 -1.97 -3.42
C LYS A 84 -11.84 -2.42 -3.04
N VAL A 85 -11.34 -1.98 -1.89
CA VAL A 85 -10.01 -2.32 -1.38
C VAL A 85 -10.15 -3.35 -0.26
N LEU A 86 -11.05 -3.10 0.69
CA LEU A 86 -11.25 -3.93 1.87
C LEU A 86 -11.79 -5.33 1.52
N VAL A 87 -12.74 -5.43 0.57
CA VAL A 87 -13.32 -6.74 0.22
C VAL A 87 -12.28 -7.66 -0.44
N PRO A 88 -11.54 -7.25 -1.49
CA PRO A 88 -10.46 -8.08 -2.03
C PRO A 88 -9.40 -8.41 -0.98
N PHE A 89 -9.01 -7.44 -0.15
CA PHE A 89 -8.04 -7.68 0.92
C PHE A 89 -8.50 -8.81 1.86
N LEU A 90 -9.72 -8.75 2.39
CA LEU A 90 -10.24 -9.79 3.28
C LEU A 90 -10.33 -11.15 2.59
N ILE A 91 -10.80 -11.19 1.34
CA ILE A 91 -10.88 -12.44 0.55
C ILE A 91 -9.49 -13.07 0.41
N TRP A 92 -8.50 -12.29 -0.04
CA TRP A 92 -7.14 -12.78 -0.21
C TRP A 92 -6.49 -13.14 1.12
N SER A 93 -6.73 -12.36 2.18
CA SER A 93 -6.21 -12.65 3.51
C SER A 93 -6.70 -14.00 4.03
N THR A 94 -8.01 -14.28 3.91
CA THR A 94 -8.60 -15.57 4.28
C THR A 94 -8.12 -16.69 3.37
N PHE A 95 -8.00 -16.44 2.07
CA PHE A 95 -7.48 -17.42 1.11
C PHE A 95 -6.04 -17.85 1.45
N TYR A 96 -5.14 -16.91 1.71
CA TYR A 96 -3.76 -17.23 2.08
C TYR A 96 -3.64 -17.84 3.47
N ALA A 97 -4.49 -17.43 4.42
CA ALA A 97 -4.57 -18.11 5.72
C ALA A 97 -5.03 -19.57 5.57
N TYR A 98 -5.98 -19.86 4.68
CA TYR A 98 -6.35 -21.24 4.37
C TYR A 98 -5.20 -22.01 3.70
N LEU A 99 -4.50 -21.36 2.76
CA LEU A 99 -3.37 -21.97 2.06
C LEU A 99 -2.22 -22.32 3.01
N SER A 100 -1.98 -21.53 4.07
CA SER A 100 -0.92 -21.81 5.03
C SER A 100 -1.13 -23.10 5.83
N GLY A 101 -2.36 -23.61 5.90
CA GLY A 101 -2.65 -24.92 6.51
C GLY A 101 -2.18 -26.10 5.69
N TRP A 102 -1.89 -25.92 4.40
CA TRP A 102 -1.40 -27.01 3.54
C TRP A 102 0.12 -27.16 3.68
N THR A 103 0.54 -28.27 4.30
CA THR A 103 1.95 -28.65 4.47
C THR A 103 2.24 -29.97 3.75
N ALA A 104 3.52 -30.36 3.68
CA ALA A 104 3.91 -31.66 3.11
C ALA A 104 3.31 -32.86 3.88
N GLN A 105 2.88 -32.63 5.13
CA GLN A 105 2.27 -33.63 6.02
C GLN A 105 0.73 -33.64 5.93
N GLY A 106 0.12 -32.76 5.15
CA GLY A 106 -1.33 -32.62 5.00
C GLY A 106 -1.86 -31.26 5.46
N PHE A 107 -3.17 -31.18 5.63
CA PHE A 107 -3.86 -29.96 6.08
C PHE A 107 -3.90 -29.86 7.61
N ASP A 108 -3.35 -28.78 8.16
CA ASP A 108 -3.42 -28.44 9.57
C ASP A 108 -4.26 -27.18 9.80
N PHE A 109 -5.37 -27.34 10.53
CA PHE A 109 -6.27 -26.24 10.84
C PHE A 109 -5.74 -25.31 11.93
N GLU A 110 -4.90 -25.79 12.85
CA GLU A 110 -4.35 -24.92 13.90
C GLU A 110 -3.42 -23.87 13.31
N THR A 111 -2.61 -24.23 12.30
CA THR A 111 -1.82 -23.27 11.52
C THR A 111 -2.70 -22.19 10.85
N VAL A 112 -3.83 -22.58 10.23
CA VAL A 112 -4.77 -21.60 9.62
C VAL A 112 -5.31 -20.62 10.67
N LYS A 113 -5.71 -21.16 11.82
CA LYS A 113 -6.27 -20.38 12.93
C LYS A 113 -5.23 -19.43 13.53
N GLU A 114 -3.98 -19.87 13.68
CA GLU A 114 -2.86 -19.05 14.12
C GLU A 114 -2.57 -17.91 13.14
N VAL A 115 -2.51 -18.19 11.84
CA VAL A 115 -2.28 -17.16 10.82
C VAL A 115 -3.43 -16.14 10.80
N LEU A 116 -4.67 -16.60 10.94
CA LEU A 116 -5.84 -15.72 10.97
C LEU A 116 -5.92 -14.88 12.25
N SER A 117 -5.60 -15.45 13.41
CA SER A 117 -5.61 -14.72 14.69
C SER A 117 -4.52 -13.65 14.75
N ASN A 118 -3.37 -13.91 14.12
CA ASN A 118 -2.28 -12.94 13.98
C ASN A 118 -2.49 -11.93 12.84
N SER A 119 -3.47 -12.17 11.96
CA SER A 119 -3.73 -11.31 10.80
C SER A 119 -3.97 -9.82 11.10
N PRO A 120 -4.48 -9.37 12.26
CA PRO A 120 -4.57 -7.93 12.54
C PRO A 120 -3.21 -7.22 12.62
N PHE A 121 -2.14 -7.96 12.94
CA PHE A 121 -0.80 -7.42 13.16
C PHE A 121 0.22 -7.88 12.10
N HIS A 122 -0.01 -9.04 11.49
CA HIS A 122 0.89 -9.64 10.50
C HIS A 122 0.13 -9.99 9.23
N ALA A 123 0.69 -9.64 8.08
CA ALA A 123 0.07 -9.99 6.80
C ALA A 123 0.09 -11.52 6.61
N THR A 124 -1.06 -12.10 6.24
CA THR A 124 -1.17 -13.54 5.96
C THR A 124 -0.37 -13.96 4.72
N TYR A 125 0.01 -13.00 3.87
CA TYR A 125 0.96 -13.17 2.79
C TYR A 125 1.75 -11.87 2.58
N TYR A 126 3.01 -11.96 2.18
CA TYR A 126 3.91 -10.80 2.13
C TYR A 126 3.45 -9.71 1.14
N HIS A 127 2.75 -10.06 0.04
CA HIS A 127 2.17 -9.06 -0.87
C HIS A 127 1.01 -8.27 -0.26
N LEU A 128 0.36 -8.79 0.79
CA LEU A 128 -0.77 -8.12 1.43
C LEU A 128 -0.34 -7.06 2.46
N GLY A 129 0.94 -7.01 2.82
CA GLY A 129 1.47 -6.03 3.80
C GLY A 129 1.17 -4.58 3.44
N PHE A 130 1.14 -4.23 2.14
CA PHE A 130 0.79 -2.89 1.68
C PHE A 130 -0.59 -2.40 2.19
N PHE A 131 -1.57 -3.30 2.29
CA PHE A 131 -2.94 -2.94 2.66
C PHE A 131 -3.05 -2.47 4.12
N TYR A 132 -2.14 -2.89 5.00
CA TYR A 132 -2.10 -2.46 6.40
C TYR A 132 -1.75 -0.98 6.52
N TYR A 133 -0.97 -0.44 5.58
CA TYR A 133 -0.68 1.00 5.52
C TYR A 133 -1.75 1.73 4.69
N PHE A 134 -2.27 1.10 3.64
CA PHE A 134 -3.17 1.73 2.69
C PHE A 134 -4.60 1.91 3.21
N ILE A 135 -5.16 0.90 3.88
CA ILE A 135 -6.54 0.92 4.38
C ILE A 135 -6.75 2.01 5.46
N PRO A 136 -5.88 2.18 6.46
CA PRO A 136 -6.01 3.27 7.44
C PRO A 136 -6.13 4.65 6.80
N LEU A 137 -5.41 4.90 5.69
CA LEU A 137 -5.50 6.17 4.96
C LEU A 137 -6.91 6.44 4.45
N TYR A 138 -7.70 5.42 4.10
CA TYR A 138 -9.11 5.60 3.72
C TYR A 138 -9.99 6.16 4.84
N PHE A 139 -9.62 5.95 6.10
CA PHE A 139 -10.34 6.55 7.22
C PHE A 139 -9.93 8.01 7.45
N VAL A 140 -8.72 8.40 7.06
CA VAL A 140 -8.21 9.77 7.18
C VAL A 140 -8.61 10.65 5.99
N ILE A 141 -8.86 10.07 4.82
CA ILE A 141 -9.24 10.81 3.61
C ILE A 141 -10.42 11.78 3.80
N PRO A 142 -11.54 11.44 4.49
CA PRO A 142 -12.63 12.40 4.71
C PRO A 142 -12.19 13.66 5.46
N LEU A 143 -11.29 13.52 6.42
CA LEU A 143 -10.70 14.66 7.14
C LEU A 143 -9.86 15.51 6.17
N PHE A 144 -8.97 14.90 5.38
CA PHE A 144 -8.18 15.62 4.40
C PHE A 144 -9.02 16.27 3.29
N GLN A 145 -10.11 15.62 2.87
CA GLN A 145 -11.08 16.21 1.95
C GLN A 145 -11.72 17.47 2.54
N TRP A 146 -12.07 17.43 3.82
CA TRP A 146 -12.62 18.59 4.51
C TRP A 146 -11.58 19.71 4.63
N MET A 147 -10.36 19.40 5.06
CA MET A 147 -9.26 20.38 5.17
C MET A 147 -8.98 21.06 3.83
N ALA A 148 -8.82 20.27 2.76
CA ALA A 148 -8.52 20.79 1.43
C ALA A 148 -9.62 21.70 0.84
N ARG A 149 -10.83 21.69 1.39
CA ARG A 149 -11.97 22.52 0.93
C ARG A 149 -12.24 23.74 1.80
N ASN A 150 -11.89 23.68 3.08
CA ASN A 150 -12.33 24.66 4.08
C ASN A 150 -11.19 25.42 4.74
N VAL A 151 -9.94 25.07 4.43
CA VAL A 151 -8.76 25.63 5.06
C VAL A 151 -7.84 26.23 3.99
N ASP A 152 -7.21 27.36 4.32
CA ASP A 152 -6.24 28.02 3.44
C ASP A 152 -5.04 27.13 3.13
N ASP A 153 -4.51 27.26 1.91
CA ASP A 153 -3.34 26.51 1.44
C ASP A 153 -2.13 26.69 2.36
N ASN A 154 -1.97 27.87 2.97
CA ASN A 154 -0.89 28.15 3.93
C ASN A 154 -0.92 27.22 5.14
N VAL A 155 -2.10 26.86 5.65
CA VAL A 155 -2.22 25.93 6.77
C VAL A 155 -1.88 24.51 6.33
N LEU A 156 -2.27 24.13 5.11
CA LEU A 156 -1.87 22.84 4.52
C LEU A 156 -0.35 22.76 4.35
N TYR A 157 0.28 23.81 3.83
CA TYR A 157 1.74 23.88 3.71
C TYR A 157 2.44 23.85 5.06
N THR A 158 1.89 24.55 6.07
CA THR A 158 2.43 24.52 7.44
C THR A 158 2.33 23.13 8.04
N TYR A 159 1.19 22.45 7.88
CA TYR A 159 1.00 21.07 8.31
C TYR A 159 1.99 20.13 7.62
N LEU A 160 2.17 20.24 6.30
CA LEU A 160 3.13 19.44 5.55
C LEU A 160 4.59 19.70 5.97
N ALA A 161 4.95 20.96 6.20
CA ALA A 161 6.28 21.33 6.68
C ALA A 161 6.56 20.75 8.07
N PHE A 162 5.58 20.85 8.98
CA PHE A 162 5.69 20.27 10.32
C PHE A 162 5.77 18.74 10.27
N TRP A 163 4.99 18.09 9.40
CA TRP A 163 5.05 16.65 9.19
C TRP A 163 6.40 16.20 8.61
N MET A 164 6.94 16.92 7.62
CA MET A 164 8.26 16.65 7.06
C MET A 164 9.35 16.80 8.13
N PHE A 165 9.31 17.90 8.89
CA PHE A 165 10.25 18.14 9.98
C PHE A 165 10.22 17.01 11.02
N THR A 166 9.03 16.65 11.53
CA THR A 166 8.91 15.58 12.53
C THR A 166 9.31 14.21 11.96
N SER A 167 9.05 13.95 10.68
CA SER A 167 9.51 12.71 10.02
C SER A 167 11.04 12.63 9.92
N THR A 168 11.73 13.77 9.76
CA THR A 168 13.20 13.79 9.80
C THR A 168 13.78 13.57 11.18
N LEU A 169 13.07 13.95 12.25
CA LEU A 169 13.51 13.70 13.63
C LEU A 169 13.48 12.20 14.00
N PHE A 170 12.65 11.41 13.32
CA PHE A 170 12.54 9.96 13.53
C PHE A 170 13.54 9.14 12.72
N LEU A 171 14.38 9.79 11.90
CA LEU A 171 15.44 9.16 11.11
C LEU A 171 16.79 9.11 11.84
N PHE A 172 16.83 9.52 13.11
CA PHE A 172 17.98 9.46 14.04
C PHE A 172 17.58 8.70 15.30
#